data_AF-A0A963HXP9-F1
#
_entry.id   AF-A0A963HXP9-F1
#
_cell.length_a   1.000
_cell.length_b   1.000
_cell.length_c   1.000
_cell.angle_alpha   90.00
_cell.angle_beta   90.00
_cell.angle_gamma   90.00
#
_symmetry.space_group_name_H-M   'P 1'
#
loop_
_entity.id
_entity.type
_entity.pdbx_description
1 polymer ?
#
loop_
_entity_poly.entity_id
_entity_poly.type
_entity_poly.pdbx_seq_one_letter_code
_entity_poly.pdbx_strand_id
1 'polypeptide(L)'
;SFNSPIGACETCRGFGRVIGVDAGLVIPDTGKTLAEGAIRPWQTPSFRECQDDLARHAKKKGIPMNEPWSQLPQEVRDWVWDGDGSAREGHWYGVQGFFNWLESKAYKMHIRVLLSKYRAYTECPGCHGTRLKAESQWWHLHAGDRHLNLHEVMTLSLQDCAAFFDALANTQRTAGSALDEATTLLLTEIRSRLGFLLDVGLSYLTLDRQSRTLSGGEVQRIN
;
A
#
# COMPACT_ATOMS: atom_id res chain seq x y z
N SER A 1 -4.55 11.94 13.52
CA SER A 1 -3.14 11.77 13.10
C SER A 1 -2.86 10.31 12.82
N PHE A 2 -2.19 9.99 11.70
CA PHE A 2 -1.77 8.62 11.36
C PHE A 2 -0.55 8.13 12.17
N ASN A 3 0.08 8.99 12.96
CA ASN A 3 1.17 8.62 13.87
C ASN A 3 0.68 8.27 15.29
N SER A 4 -0.63 8.27 15.52
CA SER A 4 -1.25 7.92 16.79
C SER A 4 -2.21 6.75 16.60
N PRO A 5 -2.24 5.75 17.51
CA PRO A 5 -3.18 4.63 17.45
C PRO A 5 -4.66 5.03 17.34
N ILE A 6 -5.00 6.23 17.84
CA ILE A 6 -6.37 6.76 17.79
C ILE A 6 -6.83 7.00 16.36
N GLY A 7 -5.95 7.51 15.49
CA GLY A 7 -6.30 7.90 14.11
C GLY A 7 -5.69 7.01 13.02
N ALA A 8 -4.70 6.18 13.35
CA ALA A 8 -4.02 5.33 12.39
C ALA A 8 -4.89 4.17 11.91
N CYS A 9 -4.85 3.87 10.60
CA CYS A 9 -5.44 2.67 10.03
C CYS A 9 -4.95 1.41 10.77
N GLU A 10 -5.84 0.50 11.13
CA GLU A 10 -5.51 -0.69 11.93
C GLU A 10 -4.68 -1.70 11.12
N THR A 11 -4.98 -1.85 9.83
CA THR A 11 -4.31 -2.79 8.92
C THR A 11 -2.84 -2.42 8.70
N CYS A 12 -2.56 -1.16 8.35
CA CYS A 12 -1.20 -0.70 8.06
C CYS A 12 -0.55 0.09 9.20
N ARG A 13 -1.22 0.26 10.35
CA ARG A 13 -0.71 1.03 11.50
C ARG A 13 -0.19 2.43 11.12
N GLY A 14 -0.85 3.10 10.18
CA GLY A 14 -0.46 4.45 9.74
C GLY A 14 0.63 4.52 8.67
N PHE A 15 1.07 3.39 8.11
CA PHE A 15 2.07 3.38 7.03
C PHE A 15 1.47 3.63 5.62
N GLY A 16 0.16 3.45 5.43
CA GLY A 16 -0.53 3.56 4.12
C GLY A 16 -0.28 2.39 3.18
N ARG A 17 0.60 1.47 3.58
CA ARG A 17 1.06 0.32 2.81
C ARG A 17 1.23 -0.87 3.73
N VAL A 18 1.01 -2.06 3.20
CA VAL A 18 1.27 -3.32 3.88
C VAL A 18 2.43 -4.02 3.21
N ILE A 19 3.13 -4.85 3.97
CA ILE A 19 4.14 -5.74 3.41
C ILE A 19 3.41 -7.01 3.02
N GLY A 20 3.36 -7.31 1.72
CA GLY A 20 2.75 -8.51 1.19
C GLY A 20 3.75 -9.33 0.38
N VAL A 21 3.37 -10.56 0.06
CA VAL A 21 4.10 -11.39 -0.92
C VAL A 21 3.83 -10.83 -2.31
N ASP A 22 4.89 -10.55 -3.06
CA ASP A 22 4.79 -10.02 -4.41
C ASP A 22 4.74 -11.17 -5.43
N ALA A 23 3.65 -11.24 -6.19
CA ALA A 23 3.43 -12.30 -7.18
C ALA A 23 4.48 -12.28 -8.31
N GLY A 24 4.96 -11.10 -8.73
CA GLY A 24 5.99 -10.97 -9.75
C GLY A 24 7.37 -11.41 -9.26
N LEU A 25 7.66 -11.29 -7.96
CA LEU A 25 8.90 -11.83 -7.39
C LEU A 25 8.85 -13.34 -7.20
N VAL A 26 7.67 -13.89 -6.89
CA VAL A 26 7.45 -15.33 -6.73
C VAL A 26 7.39 -16.06 -8.08
N ILE A 27 6.73 -15.46 -9.07
CA ILE A 27 6.52 -15.99 -10.43
C ILE A 27 7.03 -14.97 -11.45
N PRO A 28 8.35 -14.81 -11.59
CA PRO A 28 8.93 -13.77 -12.44
C PRO A 28 8.80 -14.06 -13.93
N ASP A 29 8.71 -15.33 -14.32
CA ASP A 29 8.58 -15.77 -15.70
C ASP A 29 7.20 -16.41 -15.90
N THR A 30 6.27 -15.63 -16.45
CA THR A 30 4.89 -16.07 -16.70
C THR A 30 4.75 -16.96 -17.95
N GLY A 31 5.85 -17.15 -18.71
CA GLY A 31 5.92 -18.09 -19.82
C GLY A 31 6.21 -19.52 -19.36
N LYS A 32 6.77 -19.71 -18.16
CA LYS A 32 7.02 -21.03 -17.57
C LYS A 32 5.74 -21.70 -17.12
N THR A 33 5.74 -23.02 -17.26
CA THR A 33 4.69 -23.89 -16.74
C THR A 33 4.90 -24.18 -15.24
N LEU A 34 3.86 -24.68 -14.56
CA LEU A 34 4.01 -25.14 -13.17
C LEU A 34 5.01 -26.31 -13.05
N ALA A 35 5.03 -27.22 -14.03
CA ALA A 35 5.95 -28.35 -14.09
C ALA A 35 7.42 -27.93 -14.24
N GLU A 36 7.69 -26.86 -14.98
CA GLU A 36 9.03 -26.29 -15.16
C GLU A 36 9.49 -25.42 -13.98
N GLY A 37 8.67 -25.32 -12.93
CA GLY A 37 9.02 -24.60 -11.72
C GLY A 37 8.82 -23.09 -11.83
N ALA A 38 7.67 -22.65 -12.36
CA ALA A 38 7.29 -21.23 -12.40
C ALA A 38 7.35 -20.54 -11.03
N ILE A 39 7.12 -21.28 -9.93
CA ILE A 39 7.16 -20.76 -8.55
C ILE A 39 8.60 -20.81 -8.04
N ARG A 40 9.28 -19.67 -8.13
CA ARG A 40 10.72 -19.53 -7.86
C ARG A 40 11.16 -19.98 -6.47
N PRO A 41 10.46 -19.66 -5.35
CA PRO A 41 10.90 -20.08 -4.02
C PRO A 41 11.08 -21.59 -3.85
N TRP A 42 10.32 -22.40 -4.61
CA TRP A 42 10.30 -23.86 -4.50
C TRP A 42 11.36 -24.55 -5.34
N GLN A 43 12.11 -23.79 -6.15
CA GLN A 43 13.17 -24.34 -7.00
C GLN A 43 14.52 -24.49 -6.27
N THR A 44 14.55 -24.28 -4.96
CA THR A 44 15.74 -24.49 -4.13
C THR A 44 15.68 -25.86 -3.44
N PRO A 45 16.82 -26.49 -3.12
CA PRO A 45 16.83 -27.79 -2.43
C PRO A 45 16.03 -27.81 -1.13
N SER A 46 15.99 -26.69 -0.40
CA SER A 46 15.28 -26.57 0.87
C SER A 46 13.76 -26.58 0.76
N PHE A 47 13.20 -26.29 -0.42
CA PHE A 47 11.74 -26.15 -0.61
C PHE A 47 11.21 -26.96 -1.80
N ARG A 48 12.01 -27.92 -2.29
CA ARG A 48 11.61 -28.77 -3.41
C ARG A 48 10.37 -29.61 -3.10
N GLU A 49 10.19 -29.99 -1.84
CA GLU A 49 8.99 -30.68 -1.37
C GLU A 49 7.70 -29.91 -1.69
N CYS A 50 7.72 -28.57 -1.66
CA CYS A 50 6.56 -27.76 -2.03
C CYS A 50 6.18 -27.90 -3.52
N GLN A 51 7.16 -28.07 -4.40
CA GLN A 51 6.93 -28.36 -5.81
C GLN A 51 6.29 -29.75 -6.00
N ASP A 52 6.75 -30.74 -5.23
CA ASP A 52 6.19 -32.11 -5.26
C ASP A 52 4.76 -32.14 -4.71
N ASP A 53 4.48 -31.37 -3.65
CA ASP A 53 3.15 -31.20 -3.10
C ASP A 53 2.21 -30.54 -4.11
N LEU A 54 2.63 -29.43 -4.75
CA LEU A 54 1.85 -28.79 -5.81
C LEU A 54 1.46 -29.80 -6.89
N ALA A 55 2.41 -30.59 -7.40
CA ALA A 55 2.15 -31.58 -8.43
C ALA A 55 1.16 -32.67 -7.96
N ARG A 56 1.28 -33.12 -6.71
CA ARG A 56 0.38 -34.11 -6.10
C ARG A 56 -1.05 -33.58 -5.98
N HIS A 57 -1.21 -32.35 -5.52
CA HIS A 57 -2.52 -31.71 -5.36
C HIS A 57 -3.14 -31.32 -6.71
N ALA A 58 -2.34 -30.82 -7.66
CA ALA A 58 -2.78 -30.51 -9.01
C ALA A 58 -3.33 -31.77 -9.71
N LYS A 59 -2.65 -32.91 -9.57
CA LYS A 59 -3.14 -34.20 -10.11
C LYS A 59 -4.50 -34.60 -9.55
N LYS A 60 -4.72 -34.42 -8.24
CA LYS A 60 -6.02 -34.74 -7.60
C LYS A 60 -7.14 -33.83 -8.09
N LYS A 61 -6.83 -32.55 -8.35
CA LYS A 61 -7.80 -31.53 -8.77
C LYS A 61 -7.98 -31.43 -10.29
N GLY A 62 -7.17 -32.15 -11.07
CA GLY A 62 -7.21 -32.11 -12.54
C GLY A 62 -6.63 -30.82 -13.12
N ILE A 63 -5.70 -30.17 -12.42
CA ILE A 63 -5.09 -28.91 -12.85
C ILE A 63 -3.95 -29.16 -13.84
N PRO A 64 -3.91 -28.44 -14.98
CA PRO A 64 -2.85 -28.58 -15.95
C PRO A 64 -1.51 -28.06 -15.38
N MET A 65 -0.47 -28.89 -15.48
CA MET A 65 0.87 -28.55 -15.01
C MET A 65 1.80 -28.07 -16.14
N ASN A 66 1.45 -28.33 -17.39
CA ASN A 66 2.29 -28.10 -18.58
C ASN A 66 1.80 -26.91 -19.43
N GLU A 67 0.87 -26.12 -18.91
CA GLU A 67 0.43 -24.88 -19.55
C GLU A 67 1.21 -23.70 -18.97
N PRO A 68 1.63 -22.73 -19.80
CA PRO A 68 2.29 -21.51 -19.32
C PRO A 68 1.45 -20.80 -18.25
N TRP A 69 2.09 -20.27 -17.21
CA TRP A 69 1.40 -19.59 -16.11
C TRP A 69 0.46 -18.47 -16.59
N SER A 70 0.87 -17.74 -17.64
CA SER A 70 0.09 -16.68 -18.27
C SER A 70 -1.20 -17.16 -18.95
N GLN A 71 -1.27 -18.44 -19.34
CA GLN A 71 -2.41 -19.05 -20.04
C GLN A 71 -3.37 -19.77 -19.08
N LEU A 72 -2.96 -20.01 -17.83
CA LEU A 72 -3.81 -20.65 -16.84
C LEU A 72 -5.04 -19.78 -16.51
N PRO A 73 -6.23 -20.40 -16.35
CA PRO A 73 -7.42 -19.69 -15.87
C PRO A 73 -7.18 -19.00 -14.53
N GLN A 74 -7.85 -17.86 -14.32
CA GLN A 74 -7.72 -17.11 -13.05
C GLN A 74 -8.01 -17.99 -11.83
N GLU A 75 -9.04 -18.83 -11.88
CA GLU A 75 -9.40 -19.76 -10.80
C GLU A 75 -8.27 -20.75 -10.46
N VAL A 76 -7.50 -21.19 -11.45
CA VAL A 76 -6.33 -22.06 -11.25
C VAL A 76 -5.21 -21.26 -10.59
N ARG A 77 -4.96 -20.03 -11.06
CA ARG A 77 -3.94 -19.15 -10.48
C ARG A 77 -4.26 -18.80 -9.03
N ASP A 78 -5.52 -18.49 -8.74
CA ASP A 78 -6.02 -18.22 -7.39
C ASP A 78 -5.86 -19.46 -6.51
N TRP A 79 -6.20 -20.65 -7.01
CA TRP A 79 -5.99 -21.89 -6.25
C TRP A 79 -4.51 -22.19 -5.95
N VAL A 80 -3.61 -21.95 -6.92
CA VAL A 80 -2.16 -22.09 -6.68
C VAL A 80 -1.71 -21.09 -5.62
N TRP A 81 -2.23 -19.87 -5.65
CA TRP A 81 -1.85 -18.79 -4.76
C TRP A 81 -2.42 -18.96 -3.34
N ASP A 82 -3.73 -19.13 -3.22
CA ASP A 82 -4.49 -19.10 -1.96
C ASP A 82 -4.70 -20.49 -1.33
N GLY A 83 -4.56 -21.57 -2.11
CA GLY A 83 -4.79 -22.92 -1.63
C GLY A 83 -6.27 -23.34 -1.62
N ASP A 84 -6.62 -24.32 -0.79
CA ASP A 84 -7.99 -24.80 -0.60
C ASP A 84 -8.77 -24.00 0.46
N GLY A 85 -8.20 -22.89 0.97
CA GLY A 85 -8.83 -22.08 2.03
C GLY A 85 -8.96 -22.79 3.39
N SER A 86 -8.30 -23.94 3.57
CA SER A 86 -8.30 -24.72 4.81
C SER A 86 -6.89 -25.03 5.28
N ALA A 87 -6.61 -24.79 6.55
CA ALA A 87 -5.33 -25.13 7.20
C ALA A 87 -5.28 -26.58 7.71
N ARG A 88 -6.24 -27.43 7.32
CA ARG A 88 -6.30 -28.83 7.75
C ARG A 88 -5.25 -29.67 7.05
N GLU A 89 -4.78 -30.70 7.75
CA GLU A 89 -3.83 -31.67 7.20
C GLU A 89 -4.40 -32.35 5.94
N GLY A 90 -3.60 -32.41 4.88
CA GLY A 90 -4.01 -32.98 3.59
C GLY A 90 -4.69 -32.02 2.62
N HIS A 91 -4.88 -30.73 2.98
CA HIS A 91 -5.32 -29.68 2.07
C HIS A 91 -4.15 -28.96 1.39
N TRP A 92 -4.40 -28.43 0.20
CA TRP A 92 -3.42 -27.60 -0.50
C TRP A 92 -3.28 -26.24 0.18
N TYR A 93 -2.07 -25.91 0.64
CA TYR A 93 -1.80 -24.68 1.40
C TYR A 93 -1.52 -23.45 0.53
N GLY A 94 -1.24 -23.64 -0.76
CA GLY A 94 -0.96 -22.55 -1.70
C GLY A 94 0.35 -21.80 -1.42
N VAL A 95 0.69 -20.86 -2.31
CA VAL A 95 1.83 -19.96 -2.12
C VAL A 95 1.68 -19.15 -0.82
N GLN A 96 0.47 -18.66 -0.51
CA GLN A 96 0.23 -17.91 0.72
C GLN A 96 0.51 -18.74 1.97
N GLY A 97 0.06 -20.00 2.02
CA GLY A 97 0.32 -20.88 3.17
C GLY A 97 1.80 -21.13 3.39
N PHE A 98 2.58 -21.29 2.31
CA PHE A 98 4.03 -21.39 2.38
C PHE A 98 4.67 -20.14 3.01
N PHE A 99 4.29 -18.94 2.56
CA PHE A 99 4.81 -17.70 3.12
C PHE A 99 4.34 -17.45 4.56
N ASN A 100 3.09 -17.77 4.91
CA ASN A 100 2.58 -17.71 6.28
C ASN A 100 3.38 -18.63 7.22
N TRP A 101 3.71 -19.84 6.76
CA TRP A 101 4.58 -20.74 7.50
C TRP A 101 6.00 -20.16 7.67
N LEU A 102 6.59 -19.59 6.62
CA LEU A 102 7.89 -18.92 6.72
C LEU A 102 7.85 -17.75 7.71
N GLU A 103 6.77 -16.97 7.73
CA GLU A 103 6.59 -15.88 8.69
C GLU A 103 6.58 -16.36 10.14
N SER A 104 5.99 -17.53 10.43
CA SER A 104 6.09 -18.15 11.76
C SER A 104 7.53 -18.47 12.19
N LYS A 105 8.46 -18.56 11.22
CA LYS A 105 9.89 -18.81 11.42
C LYS A 105 10.76 -17.56 11.26
N ALA A 106 10.15 -16.37 11.18
CA ALA A 106 10.86 -15.09 10.98
C ALA A 106 11.82 -14.71 12.12
N TYR A 107 11.80 -15.40 13.27
CA TYR A 107 12.85 -15.27 14.29
C TYR A 107 14.23 -15.71 13.79
N LYS A 108 14.30 -16.54 12.73
CA LYS A 108 15.56 -16.97 12.09
C LYS A 108 16.02 -15.94 11.05
N MET A 109 17.27 -15.49 11.16
CA MET A 109 17.84 -14.46 10.26
C MET A 109 17.74 -14.83 8.77
N HIS A 110 18.15 -16.04 8.39
CA HIS A 110 18.11 -16.48 6.97
C HIS A 110 16.69 -16.54 6.41
N ILE A 111 15.68 -16.81 7.24
CA ILE A 111 14.27 -16.75 6.84
C ILE A 111 13.85 -15.31 6.58
N ARG A 112 14.26 -14.34 7.41
CA ARG A 112 13.99 -12.91 7.17
C ARG A 112 14.61 -12.43 5.85
N VAL A 113 15.83 -12.86 5.56
CA VAL A 113 16.54 -12.54 4.30
C VAL A 113 15.83 -13.19 3.11
N LEU A 114 15.30 -14.40 3.26
CA LEU A 114 14.49 -15.03 2.21
C LEU A 114 13.19 -14.26 1.97
N LEU A 115 12.44 -13.98 3.04
CA LEU A 115 11.17 -13.23 2.97
C LEU A 115 11.36 -11.85 2.31
N SER A 116 12.44 -11.13 2.61
CA SER A 116 12.69 -9.81 2.03
C SER A 116 12.88 -9.83 0.51
N LYS A 117 13.26 -10.97 -0.09
CA LYS A 117 13.41 -11.11 -1.54
C LYS A 117 12.09 -11.25 -2.30
N TYR A 118 11.01 -11.59 -1.61
CA TYR A 118 9.69 -11.86 -2.19
C TYR A 118 8.61 -10.93 -1.64
N ARG A 119 9.01 -9.92 -0.88
CA ARG A 119 8.09 -8.94 -0.30
C ARG A 119 8.14 -7.65 -1.07
N ALA A 120 6.97 -7.11 -1.35
CA ALA A 120 6.81 -5.74 -1.80
C ALA A 120 5.94 -4.97 -0.81
N TYR A 121 6.08 -3.66 -0.85
CA TYR A 121 5.10 -2.79 -0.22
C TYR A 121 3.99 -2.54 -1.21
N THR A 122 2.80 -3.03 -0.90
CA THR A 122 1.59 -2.74 -1.66
C THR A 122 0.75 -1.74 -0.90
N GLU A 123 -0.10 -1.01 -1.62
CA GLU A 123 -1.06 -0.11 -0.99
C GLU A 123 -1.92 -0.88 0.02
N CYS A 124 -2.19 -0.24 1.17
CA CYS A 124 -2.96 -0.89 2.23
C CYS A 124 -4.39 -1.17 1.76
N PRO A 125 -4.87 -2.42 1.75
CA PRO A 125 -6.24 -2.72 1.31
C PRO A 125 -7.29 -2.20 2.29
N GLY A 126 -6.93 -1.91 3.55
CA GLY A 126 -7.85 -1.41 4.57
C GLY A 126 -8.04 0.11 4.58
N CYS A 127 -7.10 0.87 4.02
CA CYS A 127 -7.23 2.34 3.96
C CYS A 127 -6.89 2.95 2.61
N HIS A 128 -6.53 2.14 1.60
CA HIS A 128 -6.24 2.60 0.24
C HIS A 128 -5.24 3.77 0.22
N GLY A 129 -4.15 3.63 0.98
CA GLY A 129 -3.13 4.66 1.07
C GLY A 129 -3.40 5.79 2.06
N THR A 130 -4.63 5.98 2.57
CA THR A 130 -4.96 7.16 3.41
C THR A 130 -4.27 7.21 4.77
N ARG A 131 -3.74 6.07 5.23
CA ARG A 131 -3.05 5.88 6.52
C ARG A 131 -3.95 6.06 7.75
N LEU A 132 -5.20 6.46 7.57
CA LEU A 132 -6.13 6.82 8.63
C LEU A 132 -7.25 5.79 8.78
N LYS A 133 -7.91 5.78 9.93
CA LYS A 133 -9.17 5.04 10.10
C LYS A 133 -10.28 5.66 9.24
N ALA A 134 -11.29 4.86 8.90
CA ALA A 134 -12.39 5.28 8.05
C ALA A 134 -13.14 6.50 8.64
N GLU A 135 -13.34 6.54 9.95
CA GLU A 135 -14.06 7.61 10.66
C GLU A 135 -13.34 8.96 10.55
N SER A 136 -12.00 8.95 10.42
CA SER A 136 -11.24 10.19 10.21
C SER A 136 -11.52 10.82 8.85
N GLN A 137 -11.99 10.02 7.87
CA GLN A 137 -12.30 10.49 6.52
C GLN A 137 -13.72 11.07 6.40
N TRP A 138 -14.54 10.97 7.45
CA TRP A 138 -15.90 11.54 7.43
C TRP A 138 -15.91 13.07 7.59
N TRP A 139 -14.81 13.65 8.07
CA TRP A 139 -14.68 15.10 8.24
C TRP A 139 -14.18 15.76 6.95
N HIS A 140 -14.95 16.72 6.46
CA HIS A 140 -14.67 17.42 5.21
C HIS A 140 -14.49 18.92 5.44
N LEU A 141 -13.58 19.52 4.69
CA LEU A 141 -13.40 20.96 4.59
C LEU A 141 -14.12 21.47 3.34
N HIS A 142 -14.85 22.56 3.49
CA HIS A 142 -15.70 23.14 2.45
C HIS A 142 -15.07 24.43 1.93
N ALA A 143 -14.54 24.40 0.71
CA ALA A 143 -13.84 25.52 0.08
C ALA A 143 -14.43 25.80 -1.30
N GLY A 144 -15.31 26.79 -1.39
CA GLY A 144 -16.11 27.04 -2.59
C GLY A 144 -17.04 25.86 -2.89
N ASP A 145 -16.87 25.26 -4.06
CA ASP A 145 -17.59 24.08 -4.54
C ASP A 145 -16.92 22.74 -4.16
N ARG A 146 -15.71 22.79 -3.58
CA ARG A 146 -14.96 21.59 -3.19
C ARG A 146 -15.26 21.19 -1.75
N HIS A 147 -15.48 19.90 -1.55
CA HIS A 147 -15.70 19.25 -0.26
C HIS A 147 -14.71 18.11 -0.12
N LEU A 148 -13.58 18.37 0.54
CA LEU A 148 -12.47 17.42 0.61
C LEU A 148 -12.22 16.99 2.04
N ASN A 149 -12.01 15.69 2.25
CA ASN A 149 -11.48 15.18 3.51
C ASN A 149 -9.98 15.47 3.64
N LEU A 150 -9.42 15.20 4.82
CA LEU A 150 -8.00 15.49 5.09
C LEU A 150 -7.05 14.79 4.11
N HIS A 151 -7.30 13.52 3.76
CA HIS A 151 -6.40 12.80 2.86
C HIS A 151 -6.44 13.39 1.44
N GLU A 152 -7.63 13.72 0.95
CA GLU A 152 -7.79 14.35 -0.37
C GLU A 152 -7.08 15.71 -0.45
N VAL A 153 -7.13 16.53 0.60
CA VAL A 153 -6.36 17.78 0.66
C VAL A 153 -4.85 17.50 0.62
N MET A 154 -4.39 16.43 1.27
CA MET A 154 -2.97 16.07 1.32
C MET A 154 -2.44 15.48 0.00
N THR A 155 -3.32 14.95 -0.87
CA THR A 155 -2.96 14.40 -2.18
C THR A 155 -3.02 15.43 -3.32
N LEU A 156 -3.59 16.62 -3.07
CA LEU A 156 -3.48 17.76 -3.99
C LEU A 156 -2.01 18.14 -4.21
N SER A 157 -1.71 18.68 -5.40
CA SER A 157 -0.47 19.41 -5.61
C SER A 157 -0.38 20.56 -4.60
N LEU A 158 0.82 20.98 -4.20
CA LEU A 158 0.98 22.10 -3.27
C LEU A 158 0.36 23.39 -3.83
N GLN A 159 0.35 23.56 -5.15
CA GLN A 159 -0.37 24.64 -5.82
C GLN A 159 -1.89 24.56 -5.60
N ASP A 160 -2.49 23.40 -5.84
CA ASP A 160 -3.94 23.21 -5.68
C ASP A 160 -4.36 23.23 -4.21
N CYS A 161 -3.49 22.78 -3.32
CA CYS A 161 -3.65 22.83 -1.87
C CYS A 161 -3.62 24.29 -1.37
N ALA A 162 -2.69 25.11 -1.85
CA ALA A 162 -2.68 26.55 -1.55
C ALA A 162 -3.97 27.23 -2.01
N ALA A 163 -4.39 26.97 -3.26
CA ALA A 163 -5.65 27.48 -3.79
C ALA A 163 -6.88 27.00 -3.01
N PHE A 164 -6.84 25.76 -2.47
CA PHE A 164 -7.89 25.23 -1.59
C PHE A 164 -8.01 26.03 -0.29
N PHE A 165 -6.89 26.32 0.38
CA PHE A 165 -6.93 27.09 1.63
C PHE A 165 -7.25 28.58 1.43
N ASP A 166 -6.89 29.17 0.28
CA ASP A 166 -7.34 30.50 -0.09
C ASP A 166 -8.87 30.55 -0.28
N ALA A 167 -9.43 29.56 -1.00
CA ALA A 167 -10.87 29.44 -1.20
C ALA A 167 -11.62 29.16 0.11
N LEU A 168 -11.05 28.33 1.00
CA LEU A 168 -11.60 28.04 2.32
C LEU A 168 -11.70 29.33 3.15
N ALA A 169 -10.62 30.12 3.20
CA ALA A 169 -10.62 31.40 3.91
C ALA A 169 -11.66 32.38 3.35
N ASN A 170 -11.86 32.41 2.03
CA ASN A 170 -12.89 33.24 1.40
C ASN A 170 -14.31 32.77 1.71
N THR A 171 -14.53 31.46 1.68
CA THR A 171 -15.84 30.84 1.99
C THR A 171 -16.27 31.17 3.42
N GLN A 172 -15.35 31.02 4.37
CA GLN A 172 -15.62 31.32 5.78
C GLN A 172 -15.90 32.80 6.03
N ARG A 173 -15.18 33.71 5.35
CA ARG A 173 -15.47 35.16 5.43
C ARG A 173 -16.86 35.53 4.88
N THR A 174 -17.30 34.85 3.82
CA THR A 174 -18.58 35.15 3.14
C THR A 174 -19.78 34.58 3.89
N ALA A 175 -19.58 33.53 4.69
CA ALA A 175 -20.63 32.88 5.49
C ALA A 175 -21.18 33.73 6.66
N GLY A 176 -20.67 34.96 6.87
CA GLY A 176 -21.26 35.94 7.79
C GLY A 176 -20.91 35.75 9.27
N SER A 177 -20.26 34.64 9.65
CA SER A 177 -19.63 34.46 10.96
C SER A 177 -18.16 34.88 10.88
N ALA A 178 -17.73 35.80 11.76
CA ALA A 178 -16.30 36.04 11.95
C ALA A 178 -15.64 34.72 12.34
N LEU A 179 -14.55 34.37 11.64
CA LEU A 179 -13.68 33.27 12.05
C LEU A 179 -13.24 33.52 13.49
N ASP A 180 -13.26 32.49 14.33
CA ASP A 180 -12.63 32.61 15.64
C ASP A 180 -11.12 32.86 15.49
N GLU A 181 -10.51 33.37 16.56
CA GLU A 181 -9.09 33.76 16.57
C GLU A 181 -8.20 32.54 16.27
N ALA A 182 -8.57 31.36 16.77
CA ALA A 182 -7.85 30.11 16.54
C ALA A 182 -7.82 29.72 15.05
N THR A 183 -8.98 29.76 14.38
CA THR A 183 -9.08 29.41 12.96
C THR A 183 -8.35 30.43 12.09
N THR A 184 -8.43 31.72 12.45
CA THR A 184 -7.69 32.78 11.76
C THR A 184 -6.18 32.56 11.84
N LEU A 185 -5.66 32.23 13.02
CA LEU A 185 -4.25 31.91 13.22
C LEU A 185 -3.82 30.67 12.41
N LEU A 186 -4.61 29.60 12.46
CA LEU A 186 -4.32 28.36 11.73
C LEU A 186 -4.29 28.57 10.21
N LEU A 187 -5.29 29.25 9.64
CA LEU A 187 -5.34 29.52 8.20
C LEU A 187 -4.18 30.41 7.76
N THR A 188 -3.80 31.39 8.56
CA THR A 188 -2.66 32.26 8.27
C THR A 188 -1.36 31.46 8.21
N GLU A 189 -1.11 30.59 9.19
CA GLU A 189 0.11 29.78 9.24
C GLU A 189 0.17 28.73 8.13
N ILE A 190 -0.95 28.06 7.83
CA ILE A 190 -1.04 27.08 6.74
C ILE A 190 -0.70 27.75 5.40
N ARG A 191 -1.33 28.89 5.11
CA ARG A 191 -1.12 29.63 3.85
C ARG A 191 0.29 30.16 3.73
N SER A 192 0.88 30.65 4.83
CA SER A 192 2.28 31.10 4.88
C SER A 192 3.25 29.97 4.50
N ARG A 193 3.11 28.79 5.11
CA ARG A 193 3.96 27.62 4.81
C ARG A 193 3.80 27.10 3.40
N LEU A 194 2.56 27.04 2.90
CA LEU A 194 2.29 26.65 1.52
C LEU A 194 2.90 27.67 0.54
N GLY A 195 2.76 28.96 0.81
CA GLY A 195 3.38 30.04 0.03
C GLY A 195 4.90 29.88 -0.08
N PHE A 196 5.58 29.66 1.05
CA PHE A 196 7.01 29.38 1.05
C PHE A 196 7.39 28.21 0.14
N LEU A 197 6.67 27.08 0.21
CA LEU A 197 6.93 25.92 -0.64
C LEU A 197 6.73 26.20 -2.13
N LEU A 198 5.79 27.07 -2.48
CA LEU A 198 5.59 27.53 -3.86
C LEU A 198 6.75 28.42 -4.32
N ASP A 199 7.20 29.35 -3.48
CA ASP A 199 8.29 30.30 -3.78
C ASP A 199 9.61 29.57 -4.05
N VAL A 200 9.87 28.45 -3.35
CA VAL A 200 11.04 27.59 -3.58
C VAL A 200 10.83 26.57 -4.71
N GLY A 201 9.75 26.68 -5.50
CA GLY A 201 9.52 25.89 -6.70
C GLY A 201 9.15 24.43 -6.46
N LEU A 202 8.43 24.13 -5.36
CA LEU A 202 7.97 22.77 -5.04
C LEU A 202 6.48 22.54 -5.33
N SER A 203 5.86 23.41 -6.13
CA SER A 203 4.42 23.42 -6.42
C SER A 203 3.82 22.10 -6.89
N TYR A 204 4.61 21.27 -7.58
CA TYR A 204 4.20 19.98 -8.14
C TYR A 204 4.18 18.82 -7.11
N LEU A 205 4.77 19.00 -5.93
CA LEU A 205 4.73 17.99 -4.87
C LEU A 205 3.37 17.94 -4.20
N THR A 206 3.14 16.92 -3.39
CA THR A 206 1.94 16.77 -2.55
C THR A 206 2.37 16.66 -1.09
N LEU A 207 1.47 16.99 -0.15
CA LEU A 207 1.77 16.87 1.29
C LEU A 207 1.86 15.39 1.75
N ASP A 208 1.24 14.46 1.02
CA ASP A 208 1.31 13.02 1.29
C ASP A 208 2.61 12.35 0.74
N ARG A 209 3.43 13.09 -0.02
CA ARG A 209 4.68 12.56 -0.58
C ARG A 209 5.65 12.12 0.52
N GLN A 210 6.14 10.88 0.42
CA GLN A 210 7.09 10.34 1.41
C GLN A 210 8.45 11.06 1.33
N SER A 211 8.94 11.57 2.45
CA SER A 211 10.22 12.30 2.52
C SER A 211 11.41 11.55 1.92
N ARG A 212 11.46 10.22 2.08
CA ARG A 212 12.51 9.35 1.53
C ARG A 212 12.53 9.25 -0.01
N THR A 213 11.48 9.71 -0.70
CA THR A 213 11.38 9.69 -2.16
C THR A 213 11.57 11.07 -2.78
N LEU A 214 11.95 12.05 -1.96
CA LEU A 214 12.40 13.36 -2.42
C LEU A 214 13.87 13.26 -2.85
N SER A 215 14.20 13.98 -3.92
CA SER A 215 15.56 14.24 -4.35
C SER A 215 16.31 15.11 -3.34
N GLY A 216 17.64 15.06 -3.37
CA GLY A 216 18.47 15.90 -2.49
C GLY A 216 18.17 17.40 -2.66
N GLY A 217 17.93 17.85 -3.89
CA GLY A 217 17.57 19.25 -4.16
C GLY A 217 16.20 19.65 -3.61
N GLU A 218 15.22 18.74 -3.60
CA GLU A 218 13.92 19.00 -2.98
C GLU A 218 14.04 19.10 -1.45
N VAL A 219 14.77 18.19 -0.82
CA VAL A 219 15.01 18.23 0.63
C VAL A 219 15.72 19.52 1.05
N GLN A 220 16.70 19.98 0.27
CA GLN A 220 17.42 21.23 0.54
C GLN A 220 16.52 22.46 0.44
N ARG A 221 15.49 22.46 -0.40
CA ARG A 221 14.56 23.60 -0.53
C ARG A 221 13.47 23.61 0.55
N ILE A 222 13.19 22.46 1.16
CA ILE A 222 12.22 22.34 2.26
C ILE A 222 12.82 22.81 3.59
N ASN A 223 14.10 22.51 3.83
CA ASN A 223 14.83 22.87 5.06
C ASN A 223 15.42 24.29 4.98
#